data_AF-A0AAE3J7G0-F1
#
_entry.id   AF-A0AAE3J7G0-F1
#
_cell.length_a   1.000
_cell.length_b   1.000
_cell.length_c   1.000
_cell.angle_alpha   90.00
_cell.angle_beta   90.00
_cell.angle_gamma   90.00
#
_symmetry.space_group_name_H-M   'P 1'
#
loop_
_entity.id
_entity.type
_entity.pdbx_description
1 polymer ?
#
loop_
_entity_poly.entity_id
_entity_poly.type
_entity_poly.pdbx_seq_one_letter_code
_entity_poly.pdbx_strand_id
1 'polypeptide(L)'
;MDMKKRRDMQLLYVADEAIMEEQSVCRKKLQKLNFMDRSDFDGVAETVKDLFGKTGKDCTVNPPFYCDYGSHIEVGENFFANYNCLTKTSHTDMVWEVLVR
;
A
#
# COMPACT_ATOMS: atom_id res chain seq x y z
N MET A 1 13.47 -18.19 -13.56
CA MET A 1 13.31 -17.03 -12.67
C MET A 1 11.83 -16.77 -12.55
N ASP A 2 11.29 -16.78 -11.33
CA ASP A 2 9.85 -16.55 -11.09
C ASP A 2 9.45 -15.09 -11.39
N MET A 3 8.15 -14.84 -11.58
CA MET A 3 7.65 -13.51 -11.97
C MET A 3 7.82 -12.46 -10.88
N LYS A 4 7.79 -12.85 -9.60
CA LYS A 4 8.05 -11.95 -8.46
C LYS A 4 9.48 -11.44 -8.49
N LYS A 5 10.47 -12.32 -8.63
CA LYS A 5 11.87 -11.92 -8.80
C LYS A 5 12.07 -11.04 -10.03
N ARG A 6 11.33 -11.28 -11.12
CA ARG A 6 11.42 -10.41 -12.32
C ARG A 6 10.91 -9.01 -12.03
N ARG A 7 9.75 -8.90 -11.40
CA ARG A 7 9.17 -7.64 -10.91
C ARG A 7 10.16 -6.89 -10.00
N ASP A 8 10.68 -7.58 -9.00
CA ASP A 8 11.57 -6.99 -7.99
C ASP A 8 12.93 -6.59 -8.58
N MET A 9 13.35 -7.21 -9.69
CA MET A 9 14.54 -6.82 -10.46
C MET A 9 14.22 -5.86 -11.62
N GLN A 10 13.03 -5.25 -11.65
CA GLN A 10 12.61 -4.29 -12.68
C GLN A 10 12.63 -4.85 -14.11
N LEU A 11 12.49 -6.17 -14.25
CA LEU A 11 12.36 -6.84 -15.54
C LEU A 11 10.88 -6.95 -15.92
N LEU A 12 10.61 -7.03 -17.23
CA LEU A 12 9.28 -7.34 -17.74
C LEU A 12 8.76 -8.63 -17.10
N TYR A 13 7.60 -8.56 -16.44
CA TYR A 13 6.95 -9.71 -15.82
C TYR A 13 5.50 -9.78 -16.26
N VAL A 14 4.90 -10.96 -16.10
CA VAL A 14 3.46 -11.17 -16.29
C VAL A 14 2.86 -11.42 -14.92
N ALA A 15 1.66 -10.90 -14.67
CA ALA A 15 0.90 -11.20 -13.46
C ALA A 15 0.36 -12.64 -13.52
N ASP A 16 1.22 -13.59 -13.18
CA ASP A 16 0.88 -15.00 -13.03
C ASP A 16 0.09 -15.25 -11.73
N GLU A 17 -0.25 -16.51 -11.47
CA GLU A 17 -1.03 -16.91 -10.30
C GLU A 17 -0.44 -16.40 -8.99
N ALA A 18 0.89 -16.52 -8.80
CA ALA A 18 1.57 -16.08 -7.60
C ALA A 18 1.51 -14.56 -7.38
N ILE A 19 1.57 -13.78 -8.46
CA ILE A 19 1.37 -12.32 -8.42
C ILE A 19 -0.09 -11.98 -8.12
N MET A 20 -1.05 -12.67 -8.75
CA MET A 20 -2.48 -12.43 -8.54
C MET A 20 -2.92 -12.76 -7.12
N GLU A 21 -2.36 -13.81 -6.50
CA GLU A 21 -2.57 -14.14 -5.10
C GLU A 21 -2.13 -13.00 -4.16
N GLU A 22 -0.95 -12.43 -4.42
CA GLU A 22 -0.43 -11.30 -3.66
C GLU A 22 -1.33 -10.06 -3.80
N GLN A 23 -1.77 -9.76 -5.02
CA GLN A 23 -2.73 -8.68 -5.27
C GLN A 23 -4.09 -8.94 -4.59
N SER A 24 -4.52 -10.20 -4.50
CA SER A 24 -5.76 -10.59 -3.82
C SER A 24 -5.69 -10.29 -2.31
N VAL A 25 -4.55 -10.56 -1.68
CA VAL A 25 -4.31 -10.20 -0.28
C VAL A 25 -4.41 -8.68 -0.10
N CYS A 26 -3.73 -7.91 -0.96
CA CYS A 26 -3.82 -6.45 -0.96
C CYS A 26 -5.26 -5.95 -1.11
N ARG A 27 -6.03 -6.49 -2.07
CA ARG A 27 -7.44 -6.11 -2.29
C ARG A 27 -8.31 -6.33 -1.06
N LYS A 28 -8.10 -7.40 -0.29
CA LYS A 28 -8.84 -7.65 0.97
C LYS A 28 -8.54 -6.59 2.02
N LYS A 29 -7.27 -6.21 2.18
CA LYS A 29 -6.87 -5.14 3.11
C LYS A 29 -7.41 -3.78 2.68
N LEU A 30 -7.37 -3.48 1.37
CA LEU A 30 -7.97 -2.27 0.81
C LEU A 30 -9.49 -2.22 1.00
N GLN A 31 -10.18 -3.36 0.88
CA GLN A 31 -11.60 -3.42 1.18
C GLN A 31 -11.88 -3.08 2.64
N LYS A 32 -11.08 -3.60 3.58
CA LYS A 32 -11.19 -3.22 5.00
C LYS A 32 -10.99 -1.71 5.19
N LEU A 33 -9.90 -1.15 4.64
CA LEU A 33 -9.56 0.27 4.75
C LEU A 33 -10.65 1.17 4.14
N ASN A 34 -11.15 0.84 2.96
CA ASN A 34 -12.06 1.72 2.21
C ASN A 34 -13.48 1.77 2.75
N PHE A 35 -13.89 0.77 3.55
CA PHE A 35 -15.23 0.66 4.11
C PHE A 35 -15.30 0.87 5.63
N MET A 36 -14.19 1.17 6.29
CA MET A 36 -14.19 1.44 7.72
C MET A 36 -14.77 2.82 8.07
N ASP A 37 -15.13 3.00 9.34
CA ASP A 37 -15.48 4.32 9.87
C ASP A 37 -14.25 5.24 9.78
N ARG A 38 -14.41 6.36 9.07
CA ARG A 38 -13.32 7.32 8.83
C ARG A 38 -12.97 8.14 10.08
N SER A 39 -13.83 8.11 11.10
CA SER A 39 -13.57 8.74 12.39
C SER A 39 -12.80 7.84 13.36
N ASP A 40 -12.65 6.55 13.05
CA ASP A 40 -11.80 5.61 13.78
C ASP A 40 -10.34 5.77 13.34
N PHE A 41 -9.70 6.86 13.79
CA PHE A 41 -8.33 7.20 13.40
C PHE A 41 -7.32 6.11 13.78
N ASP A 42 -7.48 5.50 14.95
CA ASP A 42 -6.59 4.43 15.44
C ASP A 42 -6.74 3.17 14.59
N GLY A 43 -7.99 2.76 14.30
CA GLY A 43 -8.26 1.63 13.41
C GLY A 43 -7.76 1.87 11.99
N VAL A 44 -7.89 3.10 11.47
CA VAL A 44 -7.36 3.48 10.14
C VAL A 44 -5.85 3.32 10.14
N ALA A 45 -5.16 3.88 11.14
CA ALA A 45 -3.71 3.80 11.25
C ALA A 45 -3.22 2.35 11.38
N GLU A 46 -3.90 1.52 12.17
CA GLU A 46 -3.60 0.08 12.28
C GLU A 46 -3.79 -0.65 10.95
N THR A 47 -4.88 -0.37 10.24
CA THR A 47 -5.17 -1.00 8.95
C THR A 47 -4.17 -0.57 7.87
N VAL A 48 -3.70 0.68 7.90
CA VAL A 48 -2.63 1.17 7.02
C VAL A 48 -1.30 0.52 7.32
N LYS A 49 -0.96 0.31 8.60
CA LYS A 49 0.25 -0.43 9.02
C LYS A 49 0.23 -1.88 8.57
N ASP A 50 -0.94 -2.53 8.58
CA ASP A 50 -1.10 -3.88 8.02
C ASP A 50 -1.03 -3.89 6.49
N LEU A 51 -1.51 -2.83 5.83
CA LEU A 51 -1.50 -2.71 4.36
C LEU A 51 -0.08 -2.48 3.81
N PHE A 52 0.71 -1.61 4.43
CA PHE A 52 2.03 -1.19 3.92
C PHE A 52 3.15 -2.12 4.38
N GLY A 53 4.21 -2.20 3.59
CA GLY A 53 5.39 -3.01 3.93
C GLY A 53 6.19 -2.42 5.08
N LYS A 54 6.25 -1.09 5.13
CA LYS A 54 6.92 -0.33 6.19
C LYS A 54 6.26 1.02 6.39
N THR A 55 6.10 1.40 7.65
CA THR A 55 5.61 2.73 8.02
C THR A 55 6.46 3.30 9.14
N GLY A 56 6.46 4.62 9.29
CA GLY A 56 6.79 5.25 10.56
C GLY A 56 5.74 4.99 11.65
N LYS A 57 5.96 5.58 12.82
CA LYS A 57 5.06 5.52 13.98
C LYS A 57 3.70 6.12 13.65
N ASP A 58 3.72 7.30 13.03
CA ASP A 58 2.53 8.07 12.68
C ASP A 58 2.30 8.00 11.16
N CYS A 59 1.25 7.28 10.76
CA CYS A 59 0.91 7.03 9.36
C CYS A 59 -0.62 6.98 9.22
N THR A 60 -1.19 7.86 8.41
CA THR A 60 -2.64 7.96 8.19
C THR A 60 -2.97 8.07 6.71
N VAL A 61 -3.99 7.36 6.28
CA VAL A 61 -4.51 7.42 4.92
C VAL A 61 -6.01 7.65 4.99
N ASN A 62 -6.48 8.74 4.39
CA ASN A 62 -7.91 9.00 4.26
C ASN A 62 -8.50 8.12 3.15
N PRO A 63 -9.42 7.19 3.46
CA PRO A 63 -10.04 6.37 2.44
C PRO A 63 -11.01 7.19 1.55
N PRO A 64 -11.13 6.88 0.24
CA PRO A 64 -10.63 5.66 -0.38
C PRO A 64 -9.17 5.76 -0.86
N PHE A 65 -8.46 4.64 -0.74
CA PHE A 65 -7.09 4.41 -1.22
C PHE A 65 -7.06 3.20 -2.14
N TYR A 66 -6.15 3.21 -3.12
CA TYR A 66 -6.02 2.14 -4.10
C TYR A 66 -4.55 1.80 -4.33
N CYS A 67 -4.21 0.51 -4.23
CA CYS A 67 -2.89 0.00 -4.61
C CYS A 67 -2.93 -1.48 -5.05
N ASP A 68 -1.87 -1.93 -5.73
CA ASP A 68 -1.82 -3.30 -6.24
C ASP A 68 -1.22 -4.29 -5.24
N TYR A 69 -0.19 -3.89 -4.48
CA TYR A 69 0.52 -4.81 -3.57
C TYR A 69 0.49 -4.41 -2.10
N GLY A 70 0.43 -3.12 -1.77
CA GLY A 70 0.45 -2.62 -0.38
C GLY A 70 1.80 -2.84 0.32
N SER A 71 2.24 -4.10 0.45
CA SER A 71 3.51 -4.54 1.04
C SER A 71 4.77 -3.98 0.37
N HIS A 72 4.64 -3.44 -0.85
CA HIS A 72 5.71 -2.76 -1.56
C HIS A 72 5.76 -1.25 -1.29
N ILE A 73 4.88 -0.74 -0.43
CA ILE A 73 4.84 0.67 -0.04
C ILE A 73 5.62 0.80 1.26
N GLU A 74 6.65 1.64 1.23
CA GLU A 74 7.40 2.05 2.40
C GLU A 74 7.26 3.56 2.59
N VAL A 75 6.80 3.97 3.77
CA VAL A 75 6.64 5.39 4.12
C VAL A 75 7.39 5.72 5.40
N GLY A 76 7.81 6.99 5.51
CA GLY A 76 8.52 7.52 6.68
C GLY A 76 7.60 7.86 7.86
N GLU A 77 8.18 8.57 8.82
CA GLU A 77 7.45 9.16 9.96
C GLU A 77 6.50 10.28 9.51
N ASN A 78 5.37 10.43 10.20
CA ASN A 78 4.35 11.46 9.95
C ASN A 78 3.79 11.43 8.52
N PHE A 79 3.61 10.24 7.95
CA PHE A 79 3.03 10.10 6.62
C PHE A 79 1.53 10.36 6.65
N PHE A 80 1.06 11.16 5.69
CA PHE A 80 -0.36 11.41 5.48
C PHE A 80 -0.70 11.32 4.00
N ALA A 81 -1.71 10.53 3.65
CA ALA A 81 -2.30 10.53 2.32
C ALA A 81 -3.75 10.96 2.39
N ASN A 82 -4.13 11.93 1.54
CA ASN A 82 -5.50 12.41 1.45
C ASN A 82 -6.34 11.57 0.46
N TYR A 83 -7.64 11.86 0.39
CA TYR A 83 -8.63 11.13 -0.42
C TYR A 83 -8.19 10.87 -1.87
N ASN A 84 -8.57 9.72 -2.42
CA ASN A 84 -8.37 9.32 -3.82
C ASN A 84 -6.90 9.19 -4.25
N CYS A 85 -6.00 8.91 -3.32
CA CYS A 85 -4.63 8.58 -3.67
C CYS A 85 -4.59 7.19 -4.34
N LEU A 86 -4.10 7.15 -5.58
CA LEU A 86 -3.88 5.94 -6.36
C LEU A 86 -2.38 5.68 -6.43
N THR A 87 -1.96 4.48 -6.03
CA THR A 87 -0.55 4.06 -6.10
C THR A 87 -0.43 2.77 -6.89
N LYS A 88 0.25 2.82 -8.04
CA LYS A 88 0.64 1.61 -8.78
C LYS A 88 2.05 1.22 -8.36
N THR A 89 2.16 0.38 -7.35
CA THR A 89 3.45 -0.18 -6.98
C THR A 89 3.74 -1.39 -7.85
N SER A 90 4.84 -1.39 -8.59
CA SER A 90 5.43 -2.62 -9.14
C SER A 90 6.83 -2.85 -8.59
N HIS A 91 7.33 -1.95 -7.74
CA HIS A 91 8.65 -1.98 -7.11
C HIS A 91 8.58 -1.19 -5.79
N THR A 92 9.51 -1.47 -4.87
CA THR A 92 9.58 -0.96 -3.49
C THR A 92 10.10 0.49 -3.35
N ASP A 93 10.26 1.23 -4.44
CA ASP A 93 10.93 2.55 -4.41
C ASP A 93 9.95 3.71 -4.62
N MET A 94 8.87 3.74 -3.83
CA MET A 94 8.04 4.94 -3.72
C MET A 94 8.18 5.52 -2.32
N VAL A 95 9.31 6.21 -2.10
CA VAL A 95 9.45 7.12 -0.95
C VAL A 95 8.54 8.31 -1.22
N TRP A 96 7.41 8.35 -0.52
CA TRP A 96 6.54 9.52 -0.52
C TRP A 96 7.05 10.54 0.50
N GLU A 97 7.60 11.65 0.02
CA GLU A 97 7.45 12.93 0.73
C GLU A 97 6.06 13.48 0.38
N VAL A 98 4.99 12.94 0.98
CA VAL A 98 3.74 13.70 0.99
C VAL A 98 3.92 14.81 2.01
N LEU A 99 4.06 16.02 1.46
CA LEU A 99 4.13 17.27 2.17
C LEU A 99 2.89 17.43 3.07
N VAL A 100 3.06 17.28 4.39
CA VAL A 100 2.17 17.91 5.38
C VAL A 100 3.08 18.70 6.32
N ARG A 101 3.06 20.01 6.16
CA ARG A 101 3.36 20.92 7.27
C ARG A 101 2.23 20.85 8.28
#